data_AF-A0A6I3BTW4-F1
#
_entry.id   AF-A0A6I3BTW4-F1
#
_cell.length_a   1.000
_cell.length_b   1.000
_cell.length_c   1.000
_cell.angle_alpha   90.00
_cell.angle_beta   90.00
_cell.angle_gamma   90.00
#
_symmetry.space_group_name_H-M   'P 1'
#
loop_
_entity.id
_entity.type
_entity.pdbx_description
1 polymer ?
#
loop_
_entity_poly.entity_id
_entity_poly.type
_entity_poly.pdbx_seq_one_letter_code
_entity_poly.pdbx_strand_id
1 'polypeptide(L)' 'MFAKILLIAASFLVLWSVTPHSSGAHGSKQLYRVQPYDTLWTIAETRYSGDVSRAIWQIEQANHLSGADIRPGQVLVLP' A
#
# COMPACT_ATOMS: atom_id res chain seq x y z
N MET A 1 -23.97 -29.78 27.29
CA MET A 1 -22.57 -29.30 27.25
C MET A 1 -21.97 -29.31 25.84
N PHE A 2 -22.36 -30.27 24.98
CA PHE A 2 -21.93 -30.34 23.56
C PHE A 2 -22.31 -29.14 22.67
N ALA A 3 -23.50 -28.55 22.84
CA ALA A 3 -23.94 -27.40 22.03
C ALA A 3 -23.07 -26.14 22.21
N LYS A 4 -22.49 -25.95 23.40
CA LYS A 4 -21.61 -24.82 23.71
C LYS A 4 -20.25 -24.96 23.00
N ILE A 5 -19.78 -26.20 22.83
CA ILE A 5 -18.52 -26.52 22.14
C ILE A 5 -18.67 -26.27 20.63
N LEU A 6 -19.82 -26.64 20.05
CA LEU A 6 -20.14 -26.34 18.64
C LEU A 6 -20.20 -24.83 18.36
N LEU A 7 -20.75 -24.04 19.30
CA LEU A 7 -20.78 -22.58 19.20
C LEU A 7 -19.39 -21.94 19.24
N ILE A 8 -18.49 -22.44 20.10
CA ILE A 8 -17.11 -21.93 20.21
C ILE A 8 -16.28 -22.30 18.97
N ALA A 9 -16.46 -23.50 18.43
CA ALA A 9 -15.80 -23.95 17.20
C ALA A 9 -16.23 -23.12 15.97
N ALA A 10 -17.52 -22.77 15.88
CA ALA A 10 -18.03 -21.93 14.80
C ALA A 10 -17.45 -20.50 14.85
N SER A 11 -17.27 -19.92 16.04
CA SER A 11 -16.62 -18.61 16.19
C SER A 11 -15.14 -18.60 15.79
N PHE A 12 -14.43 -19.72 15.95
CA PHE A 12 -13.03 -19.82 15.52
C PHE A 12 -12.88 -19.80 13.99
N LEU A 13 -13.86 -20.34 13.25
CA LEU A 13 -13.88 -20.32 11.79
C LEU A 13 -14.21 -18.94 11.20
N VAL A 14 -15.07 -18.17 11.87
CA VAL A 14 -15.42 -16.80 11.44
C VAL A 14 -14.25 -15.84 11.67
N LEU A 15 -13.48 -16.03 12.75
CA LEU A 15 -12.32 -15.19 13.06
C LEU A 15 -11.13 -15.38 12.10
N TRP A 16 -11.06 -16.50 11.38
CA TRP A 16 -10.04 -16.73 10.34
C TRP A 16 -10.46 -16.24 8.94
N SER A 17 -11.74 -15.90 8.73
CA SER A 17 -12.22 -15.41 7.42
C SER A 17 -12.02 -13.91 7.19
N VAL A 18 -11.57 -13.15 8.19
CA VAL A 18 -11.32 -11.71 8.09
C VAL A 18 -9.82 -11.41 8.00
N THR A 19 -9.05 -12.28 7.36
CA THR A 19 -7.80 -11.86 6.74
C THR A 19 -8.17 -11.21 5.41
N PRO A 20 -7.94 -9.89 5.21
CA PRO A 20 -7.96 -9.35 3.87
C PRO A 20 -6.89 -10.11 3.08
N HIS A 21 -7.34 -11.04 2.26
CA HIS A 21 -6.50 -11.74 1.30
C HIS A 21 -6.12 -10.70 0.25
N SER A 22 -5.05 -9.94 0.52
CA SER A 22 -4.37 -9.11 -0.45
C SER A 22 -4.00 -10.04 -1.60
N SER A 23 -4.83 -10.00 -2.64
CA SER A 23 -4.72 -10.86 -3.80
C SER A 23 -3.41 -10.51 -4.48
N GLY A 24 -2.39 -11.33 -4.22
CA GLY A 24 -1.04 -11.21 -4.74
C GLY A 24 -0.97 -11.54 -6.22
N ALA A 25 -1.74 -10.84 -7.04
CA ALA A 25 -1.65 -10.90 -8.48
C ALA A 25 -0.96 -9.61 -8.97
N HIS A 26 0.34 -9.71 -9.19
CA HIS A 26 1.24 -8.68 -9.73
C HIS A 26 1.47 -7.46 -8.82
N GLY A 27 2.71 -7.34 -8.29
CA GLY A 27 3.28 -6.13 -7.68
C GLY A 27 2.31 -5.34 -6.82
N SER A 28 2.23 -5.65 -5.52
CA SER A 28 1.35 -4.96 -4.60
C SER A 28 1.63 -3.46 -4.64
N LYS A 29 0.80 -2.71 -5.39
CA LYS A 29 0.82 -1.25 -5.45
C LYS A 29 0.68 -0.72 -4.04
N GLN A 30 1.74 -0.13 -3.52
CA GLN A 30 1.77 0.37 -2.15
C GLN A 30 1.22 1.79 -2.14
N LEU A 31 0.24 2.05 -1.30
CA LEU A 31 -0.28 3.41 -1.12
C LEU A 31 0.59 4.15 -0.11
N TYR A 32 1.05 5.35 -0.48
CA TYR A 32 1.84 6.22 0.37
C TYR A 32 1.15 7.57 0.53
N ARG A 33 0.96 8.02 1.77
CA ARG A 33 0.45 9.36 2.06
C ARG A 33 1.62 10.32 2.21
N VAL A 34 1.69 11.31 1.32
CA VAL A 34 2.70 12.36 1.33
C VAL A 34 2.65 13.11 2.65
N GLN A 35 3.77 13.17 3.36
CA GLN A 35 3.91 13.94 4.59
C GLN A 35 4.39 15.37 4.31
N PRO A 36 4.22 16.30 5.25
CA PRO A 36 4.90 17.59 5.17
C PRO A 36 6.40 17.39 4.97
N TYR A 37 7.01 18.18 4.08
CA TYR A 37 8.42 18.12 3.69
C TYR A 37 8.84 16.93 2.82
N ASP A 38 7.91 16.02 2.49
CA ASP A 38 8.20 15.02 1.47
C ASP A 38 8.30 15.65 0.08
N THR A 39 9.23 15.14 -0.70
CA THR A 39 9.35 15.42 -2.13
C THR A 39 9.28 14.10 -2.88
N LEU A 40 8.93 14.16 -4.18
CA LEU A 40 8.97 12.97 -5.03
C LEU A 40 10.36 12.33 -5.02
N TRP A 41 11.41 13.16 -4.93
CA TRP A 41 12.79 12.71 -4.78
C TRP A 41 13.01 11.91 -3.50
N THR A 42 12.71 12.49 -2.33
CA THR A 42 12.97 11.82 -1.04
C THR A 42 12.14 10.54 -0.92
N ILE A 43 10.90 10.54 -1.41
CA ILE A 43 10.07 9.33 -1.45
C ILE A 43 10.73 8.27 -2.34
N ALA A 44 11.15 8.64 -3.56
CA ALA A 44 11.76 7.70 -4.49
C ALA A 44 13.09 7.14 -3.97
N GLU A 45 13.96 7.99 -3.44
CA GLU A 45 15.26 7.62 -2.86
C GLU A 45 15.12 6.66 -1.67
N THR A 46 14.12 6.89 -0.82
CA THR A 46 13.92 6.05 0.39
C THR A 46 13.25 4.71 0.06
N ARG A 47 12.47 4.64 -1.03
CA ARG A 47 11.66 3.46 -1.38
C ARG A 47 12.28 2.58 -2.45
N TYR A 48 13.10 3.14 -3.32
CA TYR A 48 13.69 2.43 -4.45
C TYR A 48 15.22 2.54 -4.37
N SER A 49 15.88 1.40 -4.39
CA SER A 49 17.34 1.36 -4.53
C SER A 49 17.71 1.40 -6.01
N GLY A 50 18.62 2.30 -6.40
CA GLY A 50 19.12 2.41 -7.77
C GLY A 50 18.84 3.78 -8.38
N ASP A 51 18.30 3.79 -9.61
CA ASP A 51 18.04 5.03 -10.34
C ASP A 51 16.78 5.74 -9.81
N VAL A 52 17.02 6.76 -8.99
CA VAL A 52 15.97 7.62 -8.40
C VAL A 52 15.13 8.30 -9.48
N SER A 53 15.74 8.72 -10.60
CA SER A 53 15.02 9.39 -11.69
C SER A 53 14.01 8.46 -12.35
N ARG A 54 14.41 7.21 -12.54
CA ARG A 54 13.50 6.15 -13.05
C ARG A 54 12.37 5.89 -12.07
N ALA A 55 12.63 5.86 -10.78
CA ALA A 55 11.61 5.66 -9.75
C ALA A 55 10.60 6.83 -9.73
N ILE A 56 11.08 8.07 -9.79
CA ILE A 56 10.22 9.27 -9.90
C ILE A 56 9.30 9.14 -11.12
N TRP A 57 9.85 8.82 -12.30
CA TRP A 57 9.06 8.66 -13.52
C TRP A 57 7.99 7.57 -13.39
N GLN A 58 8.29 6.45 -12.74
CA GLN A 58 7.31 5.39 -12.50
C GLN A 58 6.19 5.85 -11.56
N ILE A 59 6.51 6.60 -10.50
CA ILE A 59 5.53 7.17 -9.58
C ILE A 59 4.66 8.20 -10.30
N GLU A 60 5.25 9.07 -11.12
CA GLU A 60 4.52 10.06 -11.91
C GLU A 60 3.53 9.39 -12.86
N GLN A 61 3.96 8.34 -13.58
CA GLN A 61 3.07 7.59 -14.47
C GLN A 61 1.96 6.85 -13.73
N ALA A 62 2.28 6.23 -12.58
CA ALA A 62 1.31 5.51 -11.78
C ALA A 62 0.22 6.43 -11.19
N ASN A 63 0.52 7.72 -11.03
CA ASN A 63 -0.36 8.71 -10.39
C ASN A 63 -0.85 9.82 -11.34
N HIS A 64 -0.50 9.74 -12.64
CA HIS A 64 -0.80 10.77 -13.63
C HIS A 64 -0.37 12.18 -13.22
N LEU A 65 0.83 12.30 -12.63
CA LEU A 65 1.37 13.58 -12.20
C LEU A 65 1.99 14.31 -13.39
N SER A 66 1.82 15.64 -13.41
CA SER A 66 2.39 16.53 -14.44
C SER A 66 3.84 16.92 -14.16
N GLY A 67 4.50 16.26 -13.21
CA GLY A 67 5.84 16.55 -12.72
C GLY A 67 5.97 16.32 -11.20
N ALA A 68 6.98 16.96 -10.59
CA ALA A 68 7.34 16.76 -9.18
C ALA A 68 6.42 17.46 -8.14
N ASP A 69 5.30 18.05 -8.58
CA ASP A 69 4.40 18.81 -7.71
C ASP A 69 3.48 17.84 -6.94
N ILE A 70 3.80 17.65 -5.66
CA ILE A 70 3.03 16.83 -4.72
C ILE A 70 2.68 17.65 -3.48
N ARG A 71 1.51 17.38 -2.90
CA ARG A 71 1.01 18.11 -1.74
C ARG A 71 0.93 17.22 -0.50
N PRO A 72 1.26 17.72 0.70
CA PRO A 72 1.03 16.99 1.94
C PRO A 72 -0.43 16.52 2.06
N GLY A 73 -0.61 15.27 2.47
CA GLY A 73 -1.91 14.61 2.56
C GLY A 73 -2.37 13.91 1.29
N GLN A 74 -1.73 14.17 0.14
CA GLN A 74 -1.97 13.43 -1.11
C GLN A 74 -1.61 11.96 -0.95
N VAL A 75 -2.39 11.07 -1.58
CA VAL A 75 -2.11 9.63 -1.62
C VAL A 75 -1.51 9.29 -2.97
N LEU A 76 -0.30 8.74 -2.95
CA LEU A 76 0.43 8.27 -4.12
C LEU A 76 0.41 6.74 -4.17
N VAL A 77 0.22 6.21 -5.37
CA VAL A 77 0.41 4.83 -5.73
C VAL A 77 1.88 4.61 -6.04
N LEU A 78 2.56 3.83 -5.23
CA LEU A 78 3.93 3.42 -5.48
C LEU A 78 3.91 2.08 -6.24
N PRO A 79 4.54 2.00 -7.42
CA PRO A 79 4.65 0.76 -8.21
C PRO A 79 5.58 -0.28 -7.58
#